data_AF-A0A4R5DT42-F1
#
_entry.id   AF-A0A4R5DT42-F1
#
_cell.length_a   1.000
_cell.length_b   1.000
_cell.length_c   1.000
_cell.angle_alpha   90.00
_cell.angle_beta   90.00
_cell.angle_gamma   90.00
#
_symmetry.space_group_name_H-M   'P 1'
#
loop_
_entity.id
_entity.type
_entity.pdbx_description
1 polymer ?
#
loop_
_entity_poly.entity_id
_entity_poly.type
_entity_poly.pdbx_seq_one_letter_code
_entity_poly.pdbx_strand_id
1 'polypeptide(L)'
;MVETTDGSRSALGRVLRTAGGEQLLEALASLSGTDLTTLQLELMRRRAAEVSPARVLERYRTDRFTVAATVPFPRLRRAEQLTVAARALLALGAHGVQVRLTVLDPGFDDVATAASSAGPGSCSATARSACSSAGSASTGLRC
;
A
#
# COMPACT_ATOMS: atom_id res chain seq x y z
N MET A 1 21.78 -13.09 -18.39
CA MET A 1 20.81 -12.16 -17.77
C MET A 1 21.39 -10.74 -17.85
N VAL A 2 21.41 -10.12 -19.04
CA VAL A 2 22.01 -8.79 -19.33
C VAL A 2 21.23 -8.11 -20.47
N GLU A 3 19.94 -7.83 -20.28
CA GLU A 3 19.11 -7.06 -21.26
C GLU A 3 18.60 -5.72 -20.69
N THR A 4 18.77 -5.47 -19.39
CA THR A 4 18.15 -4.33 -18.71
C THR A 4 18.83 -2.99 -19.00
N THR A 5 20.14 -2.98 -19.28
CA THR A 5 20.90 -1.77 -19.59
C THR A 5 20.57 -1.20 -20.96
N ASP A 6 20.43 -2.04 -21.98
CA ASP A 6 20.06 -1.61 -23.34
C ASP A 6 18.61 -1.13 -23.41
N GLY A 7 17.69 -1.83 -22.74
CA GLY A 7 16.30 -1.39 -22.63
C GLY A 7 16.16 -0.04 -21.91
N SER A 8 16.95 0.20 -20.87
CA SER A 8 16.93 1.46 -20.11
C SER A 8 17.52 2.62 -20.92
N ARG A 9 18.65 2.40 -21.61
CA ARG A 9 19.29 3.40 -22.47
C ARG A 9 18.43 3.77 -23.68
N SER A 10 17.78 2.78 -24.29
CA SER A 10 16.79 3.01 -25.37
C SER A 10 15.58 3.82 -24.87
N ALA A 11 15.05 3.48 -23.70
CA ALA A 11 13.94 4.22 -23.09
C ALA A 11 14.32 5.68 -22.77
N LEU A 12 15.53 5.91 -22.24
CA LEU A 12 16.05 7.25 -21.97
C LEU A 12 16.16 8.07 -23.27
N GLY A 13 16.77 7.51 -24.32
CA GLY A 13 16.91 8.21 -25.60
C GLY A 13 15.56 8.62 -26.21
N ARG A 14 14.51 7.81 -26.03
CA ARG A 14 13.15 8.17 -26.43
C ARG A 14 12.59 9.35 -25.61
N VAL A 15 12.76 9.34 -24.29
CA VAL A 15 12.28 10.42 -23.40
C VAL A 15 12.97 11.74 -23.74
N LEU A 16 14.29 11.72 -23.94
CA LEU A 16 15.06 12.93 -24.26
C LEU A 16 14.60 13.56 -25.57
N ARG A 17 14.30 12.76 -26.61
CA ARG A 17 13.72 13.29 -27.86
C ARG A 17 12.40 14.03 -27.66
N THR A 18 11.60 13.67 -26.67
CA THR A 18 10.32 14.33 -26.37
C THR A 18 10.47 15.51 -25.40
N ALA A 19 11.41 15.44 -24.46
CA ALA A 19 11.48 16.36 -23.32
C ALA A 19 12.37 17.60 -23.55
N GLY A 20 13.28 17.58 -24.54
CA GLY A 20 14.18 18.71 -24.80
C GLY A 20 15.63 18.35 -25.15
N GLY A 21 15.92 17.05 -25.36
CA GLY A 21 17.24 16.54 -25.75
C GLY A 21 18.21 16.37 -24.57
N GLU A 22 19.45 15.98 -24.89
CA GLU A 22 20.53 15.75 -23.92
C GLU A 22 20.86 17.00 -23.10
N GLN A 23 20.68 18.20 -23.65
CA GLN A 23 20.95 19.47 -22.96
C GLN A 23 20.10 19.64 -21.69
N LEU A 24 18.86 19.15 -21.70
CA LEU A 24 18.01 19.15 -20.50
C LEU A 24 18.58 18.22 -19.42
N LEU A 25 19.08 17.06 -19.82
CA LEU A 25 19.67 16.11 -18.87
C LEU A 25 20.95 16.67 -18.25
N GLU A 26 21.79 17.33 -19.05
CA GLU A 26 22.99 18.03 -18.59
C GLU A 26 22.63 19.15 -17.59
N ALA A 27 21.62 19.97 -17.92
CA ALA A 27 21.15 21.02 -17.02
C ALA A 27 20.65 20.45 -15.68
N LEU A 28 19.87 19.36 -15.70
CA LEU A 28 19.40 18.69 -14.48
C LEU A 28 20.56 18.06 -13.68
N ALA A 29 21.57 17.52 -14.35
CA ALA A 29 22.77 16.96 -13.72
C ALA A 29 23.67 18.03 -13.08
N SER A 30 23.62 19.27 -13.60
CA SER A 30 24.40 20.40 -13.08
C SER A 30 23.81 21.02 -11.80
N LEU A 31 22.55 20.72 -11.48
CA LEU A 31 21.89 21.25 -10.29
C LEU A 31 22.49 20.68 -9.01
N SER A 32 22.48 21.48 -7.94
CA SER A 32 22.76 20.96 -6.60
C SER A 32 21.70 19.92 -6.20
N GLY A 33 22.05 18.97 -5.33
CA GLY A 33 21.10 17.95 -4.88
C GLY A 33 19.82 18.54 -4.25
N THR A 34 19.96 19.66 -3.54
CA THR A 34 18.83 20.38 -2.93
C THR A 34 17.93 21.04 -3.97
N ASP A 35 18.52 21.68 -4.99
CA ASP A 35 17.75 22.33 -6.06
C ASP A 35 17.05 21.29 -6.95
N LEU A 36 17.74 20.20 -7.27
CA LEU A 36 17.14 19.06 -7.96
C LEU A 36 15.97 18.48 -7.17
N THR A 37 16.12 18.32 -5.85
CA THR A 37 15.04 17.85 -4.96
C THR A 37 13.86 18.82 -5.00
N THR A 38 14.11 20.13 -4.91
CA THR A 38 13.07 21.16 -4.98
C THR A 38 12.30 21.09 -6.30
N LEU A 39 13.02 20.92 -7.42
CA LEU A 39 12.42 20.76 -8.75
C LEU A 39 11.60 19.47 -8.85
N GLN A 40 12.10 18.35 -8.32
CA GLN A 40 11.38 17.08 -8.29
C GLN A 40 10.08 17.18 -7.48
N LEU A 41 10.10 17.84 -6.32
CA LEU A 41 8.90 18.07 -5.51
C LEU A 41 7.86 18.89 -6.25
N GLU A 42 8.26 19.98 -6.91
CA GLU A 42 7.35 20.79 -7.71
C GLU A 42 6.79 20.02 -8.90
N LEU A 43 7.62 19.24 -9.60
CA LEU A 43 7.17 18.36 -10.69
C LEU A 43 6.14 17.34 -10.19
N MET A 44 6.38 16.71 -9.04
CA MET A 44 5.44 15.76 -8.45
C MET A 44 4.14 16.44 -8.04
N ARG A 45 4.18 17.67 -7.50
CA ARG A 45 2.99 18.46 -7.15
C ARG A 45 2.11 18.75 -8.37
N ARG A 46 2.71 19.18 -9.48
CA ARG A 46 1.99 19.42 -10.74
C ARG A 46 1.37 18.14 -11.30
N ARG A 47 2.14 17.05 -11.31
CA ARG A 47 1.63 15.74 -11.74
C ARG A 47 0.49 15.25 -10.87
N ALA A 48 0.58 15.41 -9.55
CA ALA A 48 -0.48 15.00 -8.64
C ALA A 48 -1.79 15.77 -8.87
N ALA A 49 -1.71 17.07 -9.18
CA ALA A 49 -2.87 17.89 -9.47
C ALA A 49 -3.62 17.47 -10.76
N GLU A 50 -2.92 16.86 -11.72
CA GLU A 50 -3.50 16.41 -13.00
C GLU A 50 -4.01 14.96 -12.98
N VAL A 51 -3.63 14.17 -11.96
CA VAL A 51 -3.95 12.74 -11.92
C VAL A 51 -5.36 12.51 -11.37
N SER A 52 -6.22 11.92 -12.20
CA SER A 52 -7.54 11.47 -11.78
C SER A 52 -7.51 10.05 -11.18
N PRO A 53 -8.47 9.69 -10.29
CA PRO A 53 -8.56 8.33 -9.74
C PRO A 53 -8.69 7.24 -10.82
N ALA A 54 -9.43 7.50 -11.89
CA ALA A 54 -9.56 6.56 -13.01
C ALA A 54 -8.21 6.33 -13.71
N ARG A 55 -7.40 7.38 -13.86
CA ARG A 55 -6.06 7.28 -14.46
C ARG A 55 -5.09 6.48 -13.60
N VAL A 56 -5.23 6.54 -12.28
CA VAL A 56 -4.46 5.70 -11.34
C VAL A 56 -4.79 4.22 -11.55
N LEU A 57 -6.07 3.86 -11.59
CA LEU A 57 -6.50 2.47 -11.80
C LEU A 57 -6.01 1.90 -13.13
N GLU A 58 -6.04 2.72 -14.18
CA GLU A 58 -5.54 2.30 -15.50
C GLU A 58 -4.03 2.06 -15.51
N ARG A 59 -3.28 2.88 -14.76
CA ARG A 59 -1.83 2.76 -14.65
C ARG A 59 -1.41 1.45 -13.98
N TYR A 60 -2.12 1.03 -12.93
CA TYR A 60 -1.90 -0.27 -12.28
C TYR A 60 -2.03 -1.48 -13.23
N ARG A 61 -2.79 -1.35 -14.32
CA ARG A 61 -2.96 -2.44 -15.29
C ARG A 61 -1.91 -2.44 -16.39
N THR A 62 -1.35 -1.27 -16.72
CA THR A 62 -0.61 -1.05 -17.96
C THR A 62 0.84 -0.61 -17.75
N ASP A 63 1.18 -0.06 -16.58
CA ASP A 63 2.50 0.49 -16.31
C ASP A 63 3.41 -0.56 -15.68
N ARG A 64 4.48 -0.90 -16.40
CA ARG A 64 5.48 -1.89 -15.98
C ARG A 64 6.21 -1.53 -14.69
N PHE A 65 6.16 -0.26 -14.27
CA PHE A 65 6.78 0.20 -13.04
C PHE A 65 5.81 0.16 -11.84
N THR A 66 4.53 -0.11 -12.08
CA THR A 66 3.55 -0.38 -11.04
C THR A 66 3.22 -1.86 -11.04
N VAL A 67 3.82 -2.61 -10.12
CA VAL A 67 3.41 -4.00 -9.87
C VAL A 67 2.30 -3.97 -8.83
N ALA A 68 1.24 -4.75 -9.05
CA ALA A 68 0.21 -4.94 -8.03
C ALA A 68 0.87 -5.40 -6.73
N ALA A 69 0.52 -4.75 -5.62
CA ALA A 69 1.06 -5.15 -4.32
C ALA A 69 0.72 -6.63 -4.07
N THR A 70 1.70 -7.41 -3.62
CA THR A 70 1.50 -8.82 -3.21
C THR A 70 0.64 -8.92 -1.94
N VAL A 71 0.42 -7.80 -1.26
CA VAL A 71 -0.41 -7.70 -0.07
C VAL A 71 -1.86 -7.36 -0.47
N PRO A 72 -2.86 -8.16 -0.04
CA PRO A 72 -4.26 -7.85 -0.28
C PRO A 72 -4.65 -6.45 0.20
N PHE A 73 -5.39 -5.70 -0.62
CA PHE A 73 -5.83 -4.32 -0.31
C PHE A 73 -6.45 -4.16 1.09
N PRO A 74 -7.33 -5.07 1.58
CA PRO A 74 -7.89 -4.94 2.93
C PRO A 74 -6.83 -4.98 4.05
N ARG A 75 -5.68 -5.61 3.82
CA ARG A 75 -4.56 -5.59 4.79
C ARG A 75 -3.84 -4.24 4.76
N LEU A 76 -3.53 -3.75 3.57
CA LEU A 76 -2.88 -2.44 3.39
C LEU A 76 -3.73 -1.31 3.98
N ARG A 77 -5.04 -1.30 3.67
CA ARG A 77 -5.96 -0.27 4.15
C ARG A 77 -6.10 -0.29 5.68
N ARG A 78 -6.13 -1.47 6.31
CA ARG A 78 -6.17 -1.58 7.77
C ARG A 78 -4.87 -1.06 8.39
N ALA A 79 -3.71 -1.42 7.84
CA ALA A 79 -2.41 -0.93 8.33
C ALA A 79 -2.31 0.61 8.25
N GLU A 80 -2.79 1.20 7.15
CA GLU A 80 -2.86 2.66 6.99
C GLU A 80 -3.77 3.30 8.04
N GLN A 81 -4.99 2.79 8.21
CA GLN A 81 -5.94 3.30 9.20
C GLN A 81 -5.38 3.24 10.63
N LEU A 82 -4.74 2.14 11.00
CA LEU A 82 -4.12 1.98 12.32
C LEU A 82 -2.94 2.93 12.51
N THR A 83 -2.15 3.16 11.46
CA THR A 83 -1.04 4.11 11.51
C THR A 83 -1.53 5.53 11.73
N VAL A 84 -2.55 5.97 10.98
CA VAL A 84 -3.16 7.31 11.14
C VAL A 84 -3.75 7.47 12.54
N ALA A 85 -4.52 6.48 13.01
CA ALA A 85 -5.12 6.50 14.34
C ALA A 85 -4.07 6.53 15.45
N ALA A 86 -3.03 5.69 15.38
CA ALA A 86 -1.96 5.67 16.37
C ALA A 86 -1.21 7.00 16.42
N ARG A 87 -0.91 7.61 15.27
CA ARG A 87 -0.25 8.93 15.22
C ARG A 87 -1.11 10.02 15.84
N ALA A 88 -2.41 10.01 15.57
CA ALA A 88 -3.34 10.97 16.18
C ALA A 88 -3.39 10.81 17.70
N LEU A 89 -3.45 9.57 18.21
CA LEU A 89 -3.48 9.29 19.65
C LEU A 89 -2.17 9.69 20.34
N LEU A 90 -1.01 9.43 19.71
CA LEU A 90 0.29 9.88 20.20
C LEU A 90 0.38 11.40 20.26
N ALA A 91 -0.13 12.11 19.24
CA ALA A 91 -0.18 13.57 19.23
C ALA A 91 -1.08 14.14 20.34
N LEU A 92 -2.06 13.37 20.81
CA LEU A 92 -2.92 13.69 21.95
C LEU A 92 -2.31 13.29 23.31
N GLY A 93 -1.08 12.76 23.34
CA GLY A 93 -0.39 12.38 24.58
C GLY A 93 -0.73 10.97 25.09
N ALA A 94 -1.32 10.10 24.27
CA ALA A 94 -1.52 8.70 24.66
C ALA A 94 -0.17 7.96 24.66
N HIS A 95 0.15 7.26 25.75
CA HIS A 95 1.34 6.41 25.85
C HIS A 95 0.88 4.96 26.02
N GLY A 96 1.02 4.14 24.98
CA GLY A 96 0.54 2.75 24.95
C GLY A 96 -0.84 2.60 24.31
N VAL A 97 -0.87 2.56 22.97
CA VAL A 97 -2.11 2.35 22.21
C VAL A 97 -2.34 0.85 22.04
N GLN A 98 -3.41 0.34 22.65
CA GLN A 98 -3.91 -1.01 22.38
C GLN A 98 -5.03 -0.96 21.35
N VAL A 99 -4.96 -1.81 20.33
CA VAL A 99 -5.96 -1.91 19.28
C VAL A 99 -6.66 -3.26 19.39
N ARG A 100 -7.99 -3.23 19.60
CA ARG A 100 -8.83 -4.43 19.51
C ARG A 100 -9.46 -4.50 18.12
N LEU A 101 -9.15 -5.55 17.38
CA LEU A 101 -9.78 -5.83 16.09
C LEU A 101 -10.97 -6.78 16.30
N THR A 102 -12.15 -6.36 15.85
CA THR A 102 -13.33 -7.24 15.77
C THR A 102 -13.52 -7.64 14.32
N VAL A 103 -13.47 -8.94 14.04
CA VAL A 103 -13.81 -9.48 12.73
C VAL A 103 -15.33 -9.55 12.64
N LEU A 104 -15.92 -8.76 11.74
CA LEU A 104 -17.37 -8.71 11.55
C LEU A 104 -17.88 -9.72 10.51
N ASP A 105 -16.97 -10.22 9.66
CA ASP A 105 -17.27 -11.18 8.61
C ASP A 105 -16.21 -12.30 8.65
N PRO A 106 -16.63 -13.56 8.86
CA PRO A 106 -15.72 -14.70 9.01
C PRO A 106 -14.85 -14.96 7.77
N GLY A 107 -15.24 -14.47 6.59
CA GLY A 107 -14.41 -14.51 5.39
C GLY A 107 -13.06 -13.77 5.51
N PHE A 108 -12.86 -13.01 6.60
CA PHE A 108 -11.62 -12.27 6.87
C PHE A 108 -10.78 -12.84 8.05
N ASP A 109 -11.08 -14.04 8.55
CA ASP A 109 -10.35 -14.65 9.68
C ASP A 109 -8.84 -14.83 9.41
N ASP A 110 -8.47 -15.18 8.18
CA ASP A 110 -7.07 -15.27 7.75
C ASP A 110 -6.33 -13.93 7.83
N VAL A 111 -7.06 -12.82 7.77
CA VAL A 111 -6.49 -11.48 7.90
C VAL A 111 -6.26 -11.12 9.36
N ALA A 112 -7.18 -11.46 10.25
CA ALA A 112 -7.02 -11.23 11.69
C ALA A 112 -5.88 -12.05 12.28
N THR A 113 -5.75 -13.30 11.84
CA THR A 113 -4.67 -14.20 12.25
C THR A 113 -3.31 -13.65 11.80
N ALA A 114 -3.19 -13.24 10.54
CA ALA A 114 -1.94 -12.68 10.00
C ALA A 114 -1.55 -11.33 10.62
N ALA A 115 -2.53 -10.49 11.01
CA ALA A 115 -2.25 -9.22 11.68
C ALA A 115 -1.67 -9.43 13.09
N SER A 116 -2.02 -10.53 13.75
CA SER A 116 -1.55 -10.88 15.09
C SER A 116 -0.10 -11.39 15.11
N SER A 117 0.43 -11.82 13.97
CA SER A 117 1.78 -12.40 13.84
C SER A 117 2.84 -11.45 13.29
N ALA A 118 2.51 -10.17 13.01
CA ALA A 118 3.33 -9.28 12.18
C ALA A 118 4.11 -8.17 12.93
N GLY A 119 4.33 -8.23 14.25
CA GLY A 119 5.14 -7.21 14.94
C GLY A 119 5.77 -7.66 16.27
N PRO A 120 6.88 -7.02 16.71
CA PRO A 120 7.56 -7.32 17.97
C PRO A 120 6.80 -6.66 19.12
N GLY A 121 5.72 -7.30 19.52
CA GLY A 121 4.98 -7.01 20.73
C GLY A 121 4.24 -8.29 21.09
N SER A 122 4.32 -8.70 22.36
CA SER A 122 3.65 -9.92 22.81
C SER A 122 2.14 -9.79 22.60
N CYS A 123 1.64 -10.31 21.48
CA CYS A 123 0.22 -10.35 21.15
C CYS A 123 -0.43 -11.54 21.86
N SER A 124 -1.24 -11.28 22.88
CA SER A 124 -2.22 -12.25 23.38
C SER A 124 -3.51 -12.09 22.58
N ALA A 125 -3.72 -12.91 21.57
CA ALA A 125 -4.98 -12.96 20.84
C ALA A 125 -6.01 -13.75 21.67
N THR A 126 -7.05 -13.07 22.19
CA THR A 126 -8.24 -13.75 22.71
C THR A 126 -9.36 -13.57 21.69
N ALA A 127 -9.49 -14.53 20.77
CA ALA A 127 -10.65 -14.61 19.89
C ALA A 127 -11.85 -15.09 20.71
N ARG A 128 -12.78 -14.18 21.02
CA ARG A 128 -14.14 -14.60 21.43
C ARG A 128 -14.94 -14.83 20.15
N SER A 129 -14.96 -16.09 19.71
CA SER A 129 -15.92 -16.56 18.72
C SER A 129 -17.32 -16.34 19.29
N ALA A 130 -18.12 -15.52 18.62
CA ALA A 130 -19.55 -15.44 18.90
C ALA A 130 -20.17 -16.76 18.44
N CYS A 131 -20.41 -17.66 19.39
CA CYS A 131 -21.14 -18.90 19.21
C CYS A 131 -22.56 -18.55 18.78
N SER A 132 -22.85 -18.67 17.48
CA SER A 132 -24.21 -18.51 16.97
C SER A 132 -24.98 -19.80 17.25
N SER A 133 -25.86 -19.74 18.25
CA SER A 133 -26.84 -20.78 18.53
C SER A 133 -27.85 -20.83 17.38
N ALA A 134 -27.79 -21.87 16.56
CA ALA A 134 -28.84 -22.21 15.62
C ALA A 134 -29.10 -23.72 15.63
N GLY A 135 -30.31 -24.09 16.07
CA GLY A 135 -31.05 -25.22 15.52
C GLY A 135 -30.74 -26.60 16.08
N SER A 136 -31.53 -27.01 17.07
CA SER A 136 -31.83 -28.42 17.33
C SER A 136 -32.28 -29.11 16.03
N ALA A 137 -31.62 -30.21 15.65
CA ALA A 137 -32.19 -31.21 14.76
C ALA A 137 -32.05 -32.57 15.43
N SER A 138 -33.18 -33.09 15.89
CA SER A 138 -33.36 -34.42 16.46
C SER A 138 -32.95 -35.50 15.46
N THR A 139 -31.96 -36.32 15.82
CA THR A 139 -31.68 -37.59 15.15
C THR A 139 -32.78 -38.58 15.51
N GLY A 140 -33.78 -38.69 14.64
CA GLY A 140 -34.70 -39.83 14.60
C GLY A 140 -34.22 -40.81 13.55
N LEU A 141 -33.58 -41.91 13.97
CA LEU A 141 -33.50 -43.12 13.17
C LEU A 141 -34.91 -43.63 12.87
N ARG A 142 -35.18 -44.01 11.62
CA ARG A 142 -35.99 -45.19 11.24
C ARG A 142 -35.74 -45.53 9.77
N CYS A 143 -35.53 -46.83 9.56
CA CYS A 143 -35.34 -47.68 8.37
C CYS A 143 -35.23 -47.02 7.00
#